data_AF-A0A172XC54-F1
#
_entry.id   AF-A0A172XC54-F1
#
_cell.length_a   1.000
_cell.length_b   1.000
_cell.length_c   1.000
_cell.angle_alpha   90.00
_cell.angle_beta   90.00
_cell.angle_gamma   90.00
#
_symmetry.space_group_name_H-M   'P 1'
#
loop_
_entity.id
_entity.type
_entity.pdbx_description
1 polymer ?
#
loop_
_entity_poly.entity_id
_entity_poly.type
_entity_poly.pdbx_seq_one_letter_code
_entity_poly.pdbx_strand_id
1 'polypeptide(L)'
;MQKVFNFLKYGNKVIIVSFCMILSGFIYTFMYHGGYNWGIDFSSGVNINFVIDKSGIKDYDIQRILSSVYKTFDVNKIISSDESKSQFSIIVKSDITDYALKKEIHSTLIDKLNTEFGANVEILDSYFIDSNFSSILRTKSMLLVCLTFTLILFYVALRFRLSYAVASIFATIHDILFVVAFLGIFRIEINSSIIVSILTIIGYSLNDTIIIFDRIRENSRNMTDTLFLNILNVSIKQTLSRTILTSMTTFVAVLSIYVFTEGAIKDFSLIFMVGVVVGTYSSIFIASPILLSCYKKIK
;
A
#
# COMPACT_ATOMS: atom_id res chain seq x y z
N MET A 1 39.07 -17.07 -4.47
CA MET A 1 37.97 -16.14 -4.12
C MET A 1 36.87 -16.27 -5.18
N GLN A 2 35.66 -16.74 -4.82
CA GLN A 2 34.55 -16.75 -5.77
C GLN A 2 34.27 -15.32 -6.26
N LYS A 3 34.07 -15.12 -7.57
CA LYS A 3 33.66 -13.82 -8.13
C LYS A 3 32.42 -13.32 -7.37
N VAL A 4 32.52 -12.13 -6.81
CA VAL A 4 31.41 -11.45 -6.14
C VAL A 4 30.70 -10.61 -7.20
N PHE A 5 29.40 -10.81 -7.33
CA PHE A 5 28.60 -10.00 -8.25
C PHE A 5 28.60 -8.54 -7.78
N ASN A 6 28.76 -7.60 -8.72
CA ASN A 6 28.81 -6.18 -8.39
C ASN A 6 27.40 -5.58 -8.44
N PHE A 7 26.67 -5.74 -7.34
CA PHE A 7 25.30 -5.21 -7.17
C PHE A 7 25.28 -3.69 -7.28
N LEU A 8 26.28 -3.01 -6.72
CA LEU A 8 26.35 -1.55 -6.71
C LEU A 8 26.61 -0.90 -8.07
N LYS A 9 27.11 -1.65 -9.07
CA LYS A 9 27.23 -1.16 -10.45
C LYS A 9 25.88 -0.71 -11.03
N TYR A 10 24.79 -1.36 -10.60
CA TYR A 10 23.44 -1.08 -11.07
C TYR A 10 22.63 -0.20 -10.11
N GLY A 11 23.10 -0.02 -8.87
CA GLY A 11 22.38 0.71 -7.82
C GLY A 11 21.91 2.11 -8.25
N ASN A 12 22.79 2.93 -8.82
CA ASN A 12 22.41 4.28 -9.27
C ASN A 12 21.36 4.26 -10.39
N LYS A 13 21.43 3.27 -11.30
CA LYS A 13 20.45 3.12 -12.38
C LYS A 13 19.08 2.72 -11.82
N VAL A 14 19.06 1.78 -10.86
CA VAL A 14 17.82 1.33 -10.20
C VAL A 14 17.18 2.49 -9.43
N ILE A 15 17.96 3.29 -8.71
CA ILE A 15 17.45 4.48 -8.00
C ILE A 15 16.78 5.45 -8.97
N ILE A 16 17.45 5.79 -10.08
CA ILE A 16 16.90 6.72 -11.09
C ILE A 16 15.61 6.16 -11.68
N VAL A 17 15.63 4.90 -12.13
CA VAL A 17 14.48 4.24 -12.75
C VAL A 17 13.30 4.17 -11.78
N SER A 18 13.55 3.78 -10.53
CA SER A 18 12.50 3.68 -9.51
C SER A 18 11.91 5.06 -9.17
N PHE A 19 12.75 6.09 -9.05
CA PHE A 19 12.28 7.45 -8.81
C PHE A 19 11.46 7.99 -9.99
N CYS A 20 11.86 7.71 -11.23
CA CYS A 20 11.07 8.04 -12.41
C CYS A 20 9.72 7.32 -12.42
N MET A 21 9.66 6.04 -12.06
CA MET A 21 8.39 5.30 -11.94
C MET A 21 7.49 5.94 -10.89
N ILE A 22 8.01 6.22 -9.70
CA ILE A 22 7.28 6.90 -8.62
C ILE A 22 6.71 8.23 -9.11
N LEU A 23 7.57 9.09 -9.68
CA LEU A 23 7.16 10.40 -10.16
C LEU A 23 6.10 10.30 -11.26
N SER A 24 6.27 9.38 -12.21
CA SER A 24 5.29 9.15 -13.28
C SER A 24 3.94 8.68 -12.73
N GLY A 25 3.94 7.85 -11.68
CA GLY A 25 2.72 7.39 -11.02
C GLY A 25 1.98 8.51 -10.30
N PHE A 26 2.70 9.37 -9.58
CA PHE A 26 2.12 10.58 -8.98
C PHE A 26 1.52 11.51 -10.05
N ILE A 27 2.28 11.79 -11.11
CA ILE A 27 1.82 12.65 -12.22
C ILE A 27 0.56 12.06 -12.86
N TYR A 28 0.58 10.77 -13.20
CA TYR A 28 -0.58 10.07 -13.78
C TYR A 28 -1.81 10.18 -12.88
N THR A 29 -1.64 9.93 -11.58
CA THR A 29 -2.72 9.99 -10.59
C THR A 29 -3.32 11.40 -10.49
N PHE A 30 -2.50 12.45 -10.38
CA PHE A 30 -3.05 13.80 -10.25
C PHE A 30 -3.63 14.34 -11.56
N MET A 31 -3.03 14.01 -12.71
CA MET A 31 -3.48 14.52 -14.01
C MET A 31 -4.73 13.81 -14.54
N TYR A 32 -4.80 12.48 -14.46
CA TYR A 32 -5.91 11.70 -15.01
C TYR A 32 -7.03 11.46 -14.00
N HIS A 33 -6.68 11.32 -12.73
CA HIS A 33 -7.63 10.90 -11.69
C HIS A 33 -8.04 12.04 -10.75
N GLY A 34 -7.36 13.20 -10.83
CA GLY A 34 -7.63 14.37 -9.99
C GLY A 34 -7.27 14.16 -8.51
N GLY A 35 -6.60 13.06 -8.16
CA GLY A 35 -6.28 12.68 -6.79
C GLY A 35 -6.48 11.20 -6.50
N TYR A 36 -6.33 10.85 -5.22
CA TYR A 36 -6.43 9.48 -4.72
C TYR A 36 -7.88 9.06 -4.44
N ASN A 37 -8.15 7.76 -4.57
CA ASN A 37 -9.43 7.19 -4.20
C ASN A 37 -9.50 7.00 -2.68
N TRP A 38 -9.96 8.01 -1.95
CA TRP A 38 -10.10 7.94 -0.49
C TRP A 38 -11.34 7.15 -0.11
N GLY A 39 -11.18 6.17 0.78
CA GLY A 39 -12.29 5.41 1.32
C GLY A 39 -13.13 6.20 2.33
N ILE A 40 -14.25 5.60 2.72
CA ILE A 40 -15.22 6.20 3.67
C ILE A 40 -14.61 6.54 5.04
N ASP A 41 -13.51 5.89 5.40
CA ASP A 41 -12.78 6.16 6.64
C ASP A 41 -12.13 7.55 6.65
N PHE A 42 -11.83 8.09 5.46
CA PHE A 42 -11.14 9.37 5.27
C PHE A 42 -11.94 10.40 4.47
N SER A 43 -13.11 10.00 3.97
CA SER A 43 -14.08 10.83 3.24
C SER A 43 -15.47 10.54 3.80
N SER A 44 -16.25 11.57 4.12
CA SER A 44 -17.62 11.35 4.59
C SER A 44 -18.48 10.69 3.51
N GLY A 45 -19.37 9.81 3.95
CA GLY A 45 -20.22 9.08 3.02
C GLY A 45 -21.09 8.03 3.68
N VAL A 46 -21.94 7.44 2.85
CA VAL A 46 -22.79 6.31 3.21
C VAL A 46 -22.30 5.09 2.46
N ASN A 47 -22.00 4.02 3.19
CA ASN A 47 -21.80 2.69 2.63
C ASN A 47 -23.13 1.92 2.72
N ILE A 48 -23.51 1.25 1.64
CA ILE A 48 -24.72 0.44 1.54
C ILE A 48 -24.34 -0.91 0.95
N ASN A 49 -24.53 -1.96 1.73
CA ASN A 49 -24.42 -3.34 1.29
C ASN A 49 -25.81 -3.85 0.92
N PHE A 50 -25.96 -4.41 -0.27
CA PHE A 50 -27.23 -4.93 -0.74
C PHE A 50 -27.05 -6.19 -1.59
N VAL A 51 -28.11 -6.98 -1.60
CA VAL A 51 -28.32 -8.17 -2.42
C VAL A 51 -29.25 -7.80 -3.56
N ILE A 52 -28.94 -8.30 -4.75
CA ILE A 52 -29.91 -8.40 -5.85
C ILE A 52 -30.23 -9.89 -6.03
N ASP A 53 -31.52 -10.23 -6.03
CA ASP A 53 -32.03 -11.58 -6.29
C ASP A 53 -31.93 -11.94 -7.80
N LYS A 54 -30.72 -11.78 -8.35
CA LYS A 54 -30.37 -12.07 -9.74
C LYS A 54 -28.87 -12.32 -9.83
N SER A 55 -28.50 -13.46 -10.43
CA SER A 55 -27.11 -13.82 -10.68
C SER A 55 -26.58 -13.16 -11.96
N GLY A 56 -25.24 -13.15 -12.11
CA GLY A 56 -24.57 -12.69 -13.32
C GLY A 56 -24.45 -11.16 -13.47
N ILE A 57 -24.90 -10.39 -12.48
CA ILE A 57 -24.71 -8.93 -12.47
C ILE A 57 -23.24 -8.61 -12.23
N LYS A 58 -22.71 -7.69 -13.03
CA LYS A 58 -21.34 -7.18 -12.92
C LYS A 58 -21.35 -5.77 -12.35
N ASP A 59 -20.23 -5.41 -11.73
CA ASP A 59 -19.99 -4.12 -11.09
C ASP A 59 -20.22 -2.96 -12.05
N TYR A 60 -19.85 -3.13 -13.33
CA TYR A 60 -20.02 -2.12 -14.38
C TYR A 60 -21.50 -1.81 -14.67
N ASP A 61 -22.41 -2.78 -14.54
CA ASP A 61 -23.84 -2.57 -14.80
C ASP A 61 -24.42 -1.64 -13.73
N ILE A 62 -24.03 -1.87 -12.47
CA ILE A 62 -24.42 -1.03 -11.32
C ILE A 62 -23.78 0.35 -11.42
N GLN A 63 -22.50 0.44 -11.78
CA GLN A 63 -21.83 1.72 -11.98
C GLN A 63 -22.53 2.57 -13.05
N ARG A 64 -22.96 1.94 -14.16
CA ARG A 64 -23.69 2.65 -15.22
C ARG A 64 -25.00 3.26 -14.70
N ILE A 65 -25.78 2.51 -13.93
CA ILE A 65 -27.07 2.98 -13.40
C ILE A 65 -26.87 4.13 -12.40
N LEU A 66 -25.93 3.98 -11.47
CA LEU A 66 -25.69 4.95 -10.40
C LEU A 66 -25.01 6.23 -10.88
N SER A 67 -24.29 6.17 -12.02
CA SER A 67 -23.69 7.36 -12.62
C SER A 67 -24.69 8.45 -12.99
N SER A 68 -25.97 8.07 -13.21
CA SER A 68 -27.07 9.00 -13.43
C SER A 68 -27.62 9.66 -12.16
N VAL A 69 -27.25 9.16 -10.97
CA VAL A 69 -27.82 9.58 -9.67
C VAL A 69 -26.77 10.30 -8.84
N TYR A 70 -25.57 9.75 -8.74
CA TYR A 70 -24.51 10.24 -7.86
C TYR A 70 -23.29 10.67 -8.68
N LYS A 71 -22.71 11.82 -8.31
CA LYS A 71 -21.48 12.33 -8.96
C LYS A 71 -20.22 11.61 -8.50
N THR A 72 -20.18 11.16 -7.25
CA THR A 72 -19.02 10.54 -6.61
C THR A 72 -19.45 9.32 -5.82
N PHE A 73 -19.22 8.15 -6.41
CA PHE A 73 -19.54 6.87 -5.77
C PHE A 73 -18.56 5.80 -6.24
N ASP A 74 -18.36 4.79 -5.41
CA ASP A 74 -17.61 3.58 -5.73
C ASP A 74 -18.53 2.36 -5.57
N VAL A 75 -18.35 1.36 -6.44
CA VAL A 75 -19.12 0.11 -6.42
C VAL A 75 -18.14 -1.05 -6.40
N ASN A 76 -18.24 -1.88 -5.36
CA ASN A 76 -17.44 -3.08 -5.20
C ASN A 76 -18.37 -4.28 -5.06
N LYS A 77 -18.18 -5.32 -5.87
CA LYS A 77 -18.86 -6.61 -5.68
C LYS A 77 -18.29 -7.37 -4.48
N ILE A 78 -19.17 -8.08 -3.79
CA ILE A 78 -18.88 -8.95 -2.65
C ILE A 78 -19.24 -10.39 -3.05
N ILE A 79 -18.45 -11.39 -2.63
CA ILE A 79 -18.81 -12.81 -2.71
C ILE A 79 -20.16 -12.99 -2.05
N SER A 80 -21.14 -13.39 -2.86
CA SER A 80 -22.37 -13.91 -2.33
C SER A 80 -22.14 -15.36 -1.92
N SER A 81 -22.60 -15.72 -0.72
CA SER A 81 -22.71 -17.10 -0.27
C SER A 81 -23.75 -17.91 -1.07
N ASP A 82 -24.59 -17.23 -1.86
CA ASP A 82 -25.65 -17.80 -2.69
C ASP A 82 -25.39 -17.48 -4.16
N GLU A 83 -25.10 -18.50 -4.98
CA GLU A 83 -24.82 -18.33 -6.42
C GLU A 83 -26.01 -17.77 -7.21
N SER A 84 -27.23 -17.83 -6.66
CA SER A 84 -28.42 -17.25 -7.28
C SER A 84 -28.56 -15.73 -7.05
N LYS A 85 -27.76 -15.17 -6.13
CA LYS A 85 -27.81 -13.75 -5.72
C LYS A 85 -26.49 -13.05 -6.03
N SER A 86 -26.56 -11.74 -6.26
CA SER A 86 -25.37 -10.90 -6.43
C SER A 86 -25.30 -9.88 -5.30
N GLN A 87 -24.20 -9.87 -4.54
CA GLN A 87 -23.96 -8.94 -3.43
C GLN A 87 -23.02 -7.81 -3.83
N PHE A 88 -23.32 -6.59 -3.40
CA PHE A 88 -22.54 -5.40 -3.71
C PHE A 88 -22.48 -4.44 -2.52
N SER A 89 -21.36 -3.73 -2.42
CA SER A 89 -21.17 -2.55 -1.57
C SER A 89 -21.11 -1.32 -2.46
N ILE A 90 -22.02 -0.38 -2.26
CA ILE A 90 -21.91 0.97 -2.83
C ILE A 90 -21.43 1.91 -1.73
N ILE A 91 -20.45 2.72 -2.08
CA ILE A 91 -20.01 3.87 -1.28
C ILE A 91 -20.47 5.12 -2.00
N VAL A 92 -21.39 5.87 -1.41
CA VAL A 92 -21.77 7.21 -1.87
C VAL A 92 -21.02 8.22 -1.02
N LYS A 93 -20.06 8.93 -1.63
CA LYS A 93 -19.28 9.98 -0.95
C LYS A 93 -20.07 11.28 -1.02
N SER A 94 -20.28 11.89 0.14
CA SER A 94 -21.05 13.12 0.26
C SER A 94 -20.54 13.93 1.43
N ASP A 95 -20.38 15.24 1.22
CA ASP A 95 -20.11 16.20 2.29
C ASP A 95 -21.39 16.55 3.08
N ILE A 96 -22.55 16.06 2.63
CA ILE A 96 -23.84 16.36 3.24
C ILE A 96 -24.03 15.47 4.47
N THR A 97 -23.91 16.11 5.63
CA THR A 97 -24.21 15.57 6.95
C THR A 97 -25.73 15.53 7.18
N ASP A 98 -26.43 14.59 6.54
CA ASP A 98 -27.85 14.43 6.86
C ASP A 98 -28.30 12.98 6.87
N TYR A 99 -28.94 12.57 7.97
CA TYR A 99 -29.61 11.28 8.10
C TYR A 99 -30.76 11.17 7.08
N ALA A 100 -31.32 12.31 6.65
CA ALA A 100 -32.28 12.39 5.54
C ALA A 100 -31.68 11.87 4.22
N LEU A 101 -30.40 12.15 3.94
CA LEU A 101 -29.69 11.66 2.77
C LEU A 101 -29.61 10.13 2.76
N LYS A 102 -29.41 9.49 3.92
CA LYS A 102 -29.43 8.02 4.02
C LYS A 102 -30.78 7.46 3.57
N LYS A 103 -31.89 8.05 4.02
CA LYS A 103 -33.24 7.59 3.69
C LYS A 103 -33.58 7.83 2.21
N GLU A 104 -33.18 8.97 1.67
CA GLU A 104 -33.37 9.34 0.26
C GLU A 104 -32.51 8.50 -0.69
N ILE A 105 -31.26 8.21 -0.31
CA ILE A 105 -30.38 7.30 -1.04
C ILE A 105 -30.99 5.90 -1.03
N HIS A 106 -31.43 5.40 0.13
CA HIS A 106 -32.02 4.06 0.24
C HIS A 106 -33.22 3.88 -0.70
N SER A 107 -34.19 4.80 -0.69
CA SER A 107 -35.38 4.68 -1.56
C SER A 107 -35.03 4.83 -3.04
N THR A 108 -34.26 5.84 -3.39
CA THR A 108 -33.94 6.14 -4.80
C THR A 108 -33.08 5.03 -5.43
N LEU A 109 -32.18 4.44 -4.65
CA LEU A 109 -31.27 3.39 -5.09
C LEU A 109 -32.01 2.06 -5.25
N ILE A 110 -32.86 1.68 -4.30
CA ILE A 110 -33.72 0.49 -4.42
C ILE A 110 -34.65 0.61 -5.63
N ASP A 111 -35.34 1.74 -5.79
CA ASP A 111 -36.32 1.93 -6.86
C ASP A 111 -35.68 1.84 -8.25
N LYS A 112 -34.54 2.49 -8.46
CA LYS A 112 -33.82 2.42 -9.75
C LYS A 112 -33.27 1.02 -10.04
N LEU A 113 -32.66 0.37 -9.05
CA LEU A 113 -32.09 -0.96 -9.25
C LEU A 113 -33.19 -2.01 -9.47
N ASN A 114 -34.29 -1.96 -8.72
CA ASN A 114 -35.46 -2.81 -8.94
C ASN A 114 -36.04 -2.62 -10.36
N THR A 115 -36.17 -1.38 -10.81
CA THR A 115 -36.75 -1.05 -12.12
C THR A 115 -35.88 -1.54 -13.27
N GLU A 116 -34.56 -1.35 -13.20
CA GLU A 116 -33.62 -1.74 -14.26
C GLU A 116 -33.37 -3.24 -14.32
N PHE A 117 -33.24 -3.91 -13.16
CA PHE A 117 -32.91 -5.33 -13.13
C PHE A 117 -34.13 -6.25 -13.12
N GLY A 118 -35.32 -5.73 -12.78
CA GLY A 118 -36.55 -6.51 -12.63
C GLY A 118 -36.45 -7.57 -11.54
N ALA A 119 -35.60 -7.34 -10.54
CA ALA A 119 -35.30 -8.28 -9.46
C ALA A 119 -35.34 -7.53 -8.12
N ASN A 120 -35.65 -8.25 -7.05
CA ASN A 120 -35.73 -7.67 -5.71
C ASN A 120 -34.33 -7.27 -5.22
N VAL A 121 -34.23 -6.07 -4.68
CA VAL A 121 -33.02 -5.49 -4.08
C VAL A 121 -33.25 -5.36 -2.58
N GLU A 122 -32.50 -6.14 -1.81
CA GLU A 122 -32.56 -6.12 -0.34
C GLU A 122 -31.29 -5.48 0.22
N ILE A 123 -31.44 -4.48 1.08
CA ILE A 123 -30.31 -3.88 1.79
C ILE A 123 -29.97 -4.75 2.98
N LEU A 124 -28.75 -5.28 3.00
CA LEU A 124 -28.21 -6.06 4.11
C LEU A 124 -27.80 -5.16 5.27
N ASP A 125 -27.00 -4.14 4.96
CA ASP A 125 -26.42 -3.23 5.94
C ASP A 125 -26.22 -1.84 5.35
N SER A 126 -26.24 -0.82 6.20
CA SER A 126 -25.85 0.52 5.78
C SER A 126 -25.22 1.31 6.91
N TYR A 127 -23.98 1.73 6.68
CA TYR A 127 -23.16 2.50 7.60
C TYR A 127 -22.98 3.93 7.08
N PHE A 128 -23.11 4.90 7.98
CA PHE A 128 -22.79 6.29 7.68
C PHE A 128 -21.55 6.68 8.47
N ILE A 129 -20.58 7.28 7.78
CA ILE A 129 -19.40 7.86 8.41
C ILE A 129 -19.46 9.37 8.26
N ASP A 130 -19.49 10.04 9.41
CA ASP A 130 -19.52 11.50 9.49
C ASP A 130 -18.17 12.12 9.10
N SER A 131 -18.23 13.33 8.55
CA SER A 131 -17.11 14.18 8.17
C SER A 131 -16.15 14.46 9.34
N ASN A 132 -16.68 14.69 10.54
CA ASN A 132 -15.88 14.91 11.74
C ASN A 132 -15.08 13.67 12.12
N PHE A 133 -15.73 12.50 12.12
CA PHE A 133 -15.07 11.24 12.41
C PHE A 133 -13.98 10.93 11.38
N SER A 134 -14.29 11.12 10.09
CA SER A 134 -13.35 10.92 8.99
C SER A 134 -12.11 11.82 9.09
N SER A 135 -12.31 13.10 9.43
CA SER A 135 -11.23 14.08 9.63
C SER A 135 -10.32 13.71 10.81
N ILE A 136 -10.92 13.27 11.93
CA ILE A 136 -10.17 12.77 13.08
C ILE A 136 -9.36 11.53 12.67
N LEU A 137 -9.97 10.56 11.99
CA LEU A 137 -9.33 9.32 11.60
C LEU A 137 -8.17 9.56 10.63
N ARG A 138 -8.34 10.46 9.66
CA ARG A 138 -7.28 10.90 8.73
C ARG A 138 -6.09 11.51 9.49
N THR A 139 -6.36 12.44 10.41
CA THR A 139 -5.31 13.12 11.18
C THR A 139 -4.57 12.15 12.09
N LYS A 140 -5.29 11.25 12.78
CA LYS A 140 -4.69 10.22 13.64
C LYS A 140 -3.86 9.22 12.84
N SER A 141 -4.33 8.82 11.66
CA SER A 141 -3.61 7.91 10.76
C SER A 141 -2.29 8.53 10.26
N MET A 142 -2.32 9.80 9.82
CA MET A 142 -1.11 10.53 9.44
C MET A 142 -0.13 10.65 10.61
N LEU A 143 -0.64 10.95 11.82
CA LEU A 143 0.18 11.02 13.02
C LEU A 143 0.81 9.68 13.39
N LEU A 144 0.09 8.57 13.27
CA LEU A 144 0.60 7.22 13.51
C LEU A 144 1.75 6.86 12.56
N VAL A 145 1.62 7.18 11.27
CA VAL A 145 2.68 6.95 10.28
C VAL A 145 3.92 7.79 10.63
N CYS A 146 3.76 9.09 10.88
CA CYS A 146 4.88 9.97 11.26
C CYS A 146 5.56 9.55 12.57
N LEU A 147 4.77 9.17 13.58
CA LEU A 147 5.29 8.70 14.86
C LEU A 147 6.07 7.39 14.69
N THR A 148 5.54 6.45 13.90
CA THR A 148 6.21 5.17 13.60
C THR A 148 7.55 5.40 12.93
N PHE A 149 7.60 6.28 11.91
CA PHE A 149 8.85 6.69 11.28
C PHE A 149 9.86 7.28 12.27
N THR A 150 9.40 8.14 13.17
CA THR A 150 10.25 8.79 14.17
C THR A 150 10.82 7.77 15.16
N LEU A 151 10.00 6.84 15.64
CA LEU A 151 10.43 5.78 16.56
C LEU A 151 11.43 4.83 15.90
N ILE A 152 11.22 4.50 14.63
CA ILE A 152 12.16 3.71 13.84
C ILE A 152 13.49 4.45 13.68
N LEU A 153 13.46 5.74 13.31
CA LEU A 153 14.67 6.56 13.19
C LEU A 153 15.43 6.54 14.49
N PHE A 154 14.74 6.76 15.61
CA PHE A 154 15.34 6.75 16.93
C PHE A 154 15.97 5.38 17.25
N TYR A 155 15.25 4.29 17.01
CA TYR A 155 15.76 2.93 17.22
C TYR A 155 17.01 2.63 16.38
N VAL A 156 16.97 2.94 15.07
CA VAL A 156 18.09 2.67 14.16
C VAL A 156 19.28 3.59 14.49
N ALA A 157 19.04 4.83 14.90
CA ALA A 157 20.10 5.75 15.34
C ALA A 157 20.77 5.32 16.64
N LEU A 158 20.04 4.69 17.57
CA LEU A 158 20.64 4.09 18.78
C LEU A 158 21.41 2.81 18.45
N ARG A 159 20.92 2.00 17.51
CA ARG A 159 21.50 0.69 17.17
C ARG A 159 22.69 0.78 16.20
N PHE A 160 22.71 1.76 15.30
CA PHE A 160 23.69 1.91 14.22
C PHE A 160 24.27 3.33 14.14
N ARG A 161 25.35 3.51 13.37
CA ARG A 161 25.87 4.87 13.09
C ARG A 161 24.84 5.66 12.27
N LEU A 162 24.83 6.99 12.42
CA LEU A 162 23.89 7.89 11.73
C LEU A 162 23.82 7.66 10.21
N SER A 163 24.92 7.30 9.55
CA SER A 163 24.94 6.99 8.11
C SER A 163 24.05 5.80 7.73
N TYR A 164 23.96 4.79 8.59
CA TYR A 164 23.08 3.64 8.39
C TYR A 164 21.62 4.04 8.63
N ALA A 165 21.35 4.82 9.69
CA ALA A 165 20.00 5.32 9.97
C ALA A 165 19.44 6.11 8.78
N VAL A 166 20.23 7.07 8.26
CA VAL A 166 19.85 7.88 7.10
C VAL A 166 19.57 7.01 5.87
N ALA A 167 20.45 6.04 5.58
CA ALA A 167 20.26 5.15 4.43
C ALA A 167 19.00 4.27 4.54
N SER A 168 18.73 3.73 5.73
CA SER A 168 17.50 2.96 6.00
C SER A 168 16.24 3.80 5.82
N ILE A 169 16.26 5.05 6.27
CA ILE A 169 15.10 5.95 6.17
C ILE A 169 14.80 6.28 4.72
N PHE A 170 15.80 6.66 3.93
CA PHE A 170 15.57 6.98 2.52
C PHE A 170 15.08 5.78 1.72
N ALA A 171 15.57 4.57 2.01
CA ALA A 171 15.04 3.35 1.41
C ALA A 171 13.58 3.10 1.81
N THR A 172 13.24 3.27 3.09
CA THR A 172 11.86 3.09 3.58
C THR A 172 10.90 4.13 3.00
N ILE A 173 11.31 5.40 2.92
CA ILE A 173 10.53 6.47 2.28
C ILE A 173 10.28 6.14 0.81
N HIS A 174 11.32 5.69 0.11
CA HIS A 174 11.19 5.25 -1.27
C HIS A 174 10.10 4.16 -1.41
N ASP A 175 10.11 3.16 -0.52
CA ASP A 175 9.16 2.03 -0.61
C ASP A 175 7.72 2.49 -0.40
N ILE A 176 7.48 3.39 0.56
CA ILE A 176 6.15 3.96 0.76
C ILE A 176 5.73 4.81 -0.42
N LEU A 177 6.61 5.66 -0.95
CA LEU A 177 6.28 6.48 -2.12
C LEU A 177 5.94 5.62 -3.33
N PHE A 178 6.61 4.49 -3.50
CA PHE A 178 6.27 3.52 -4.54
C PHE A 178 4.89 2.92 -4.33
N VAL A 179 4.58 2.47 -3.11
CA VAL A 179 3.25 1.94 -2.76
C VAL A 179 2.16 2.99 -2.95
N VAL A 180 2.40 4.24 -2.55
CA VAL A 180 1.46 5.35 -2.74
C VAL A 180 1.26 5.64 -4.22
N ALA A 181 2.32 5.68 -5.04
CA ALA A 181 2.19 5.83 -6.48
C ALA A 181 1.38 4.68 -7.10
N PHE A 182 1.59 3.44 -6.64
CA PHE A 182 0.83 2.26 -7.07
C PHE A 182 -0.66 2.38 -6.74
N LEU A 183 -1.01 2.77 -5.49
CA LEU A 183 -2.39 3.02 -5.08
C LEU A 183 -3.11 4.00 -6.03
N GLY A 184 -2.41 5.07 -6.41
CA GLY A 184 -2.95 6.10 -7.28
C GLY A 184 -3.20 5.64 -8.72
N ILE A 185 -2.23 4.92 -9.31
CA ILE A 185 -2.33 4.40 -10.68
C ILE A 185 -3.50 3.43 -10.81
N PHE A 186 -3.64 2.50 -9.86
CA PHE A 186 -4.66 1.45 -9.91
C PHE A 186 -6.00 1.86 -9.29
N ARG A 187 -6.12 3.12 -8.82
CA ARG A 187 -7.34 3.66 -8.18
C ARG A 187 -7.84 2.81 -7.01
N ILE A 188 -6.92 2.14 -6.30
CA ILE A 188 -7.23 1.32 -5.13
C ILE A 188 -7.69 2.24 -4.01
N GLU A 189 -8.78 1.85 -3.34
CA GLU A 189 -9.39 2.62 -2.26
C GLU A 189 -8.46 2.67 -1.04
N ILE A 190 -8.12 3.87 -0.58
CA ILE A 190 -7.34 4.09 0.64
C ILE A 190 -8.30 4.08 1.83
N ASN A 191 -8.36 2.98 2.55
CA ASN A 191 -9.10 2.83 3.81
C ASN A 191 -8.14 2.54 4.98
N SER A 192 -8.68 2.33 6.18
CA SER A 192 -7.86 2.04 7.37
C SER A 192 -7.00 0.79 7.19
N SER A 193 -7.49 -0.23 6.48
CA SER A 193 -6.72 -1.44 6.17
C SER A 193 -5.48 -1.11 5.34
N ILE A 194 -5.58 -0.24 4.34
CA ILE A 194 -4.41 0.20 3.57
C ILE A 194 -3.38 0.92 4.44
N ILE A 195 -3.81 1.73 5.41
CA ILE A 195 -2.88 2.35 6.37
C ILE A 195 -2.14 1.29 7.19
N VAL A 196 -2.85 0.26 7.68
CA VAL A 196 -2.22 -0.86 8.41
C VAL A 196 -1.24 -1.61 7.50
N SER A 197 -1.58 -1.79 6.22
CA SER A 197 -0.67 -2.41 5.24
C SER A 197 0.61 -1.59 5.09
N ILE A 198 0.51 -0.28 4.88
CA ILE A 198 1.66 0.63 4.77
C ILE A 198 2.53 0.56 6.03
N LEU A 199 1.91 0.56 7.22
CA LEU A 199 2.63 0.45 8.49
C LEU A 199 3.37 -0.88 8.63
N THR A 200 2.77 -1.97 8.12
CA THR A 200 3.39 -3.31 8.10
C THR A 200 4.55 -3.36 7.11
N ILE A 201 4.42 -2.75 5.93
CA ILE A 201 5.48 -2.65 4.91
C ILE A 201 6.70 -1.94 5.48
N ILE A 202 6.50 -0.86 6.24
CA ILE A 202 7.59 -0.13 6.91
C ILE A 202 8.44 -1.09 7.75
N GLY A 203 7.82 -1.85 8.66
CA GLY A 203 8.53 -2.78 9.52
C GLY A 203 9.20 -3.90 8.74
N TYR A 204 8.52 -4.41 7.71
CA TYR A 204 9.02 -5.49 6.86
C TYR A 204 10.27 -5.07 6.06
N SER A 205 10.21 -3.95 5.33
CA SER A 205 11.35 -3.43 4.55
C SER A 205 12.56 -3.10 5.42
N LEU A 206 12.32 -2.58 6.62
CA LEU A 206 13.38 -2.29 7.58
C LEU A 206 14.09 -3.55 8.07
N ASN A 207 13.37 -4.65 8.28
CA ASN A 207 13.99 -5.91 8.71
C ASN A 207 15.07 -6.38 7.71
N ASP A 208 14.77 -6.35 6.41
CA ASP A 208 15.74 -6.72 5.37
C ASP A 208 16.93 -5.77 5.34
N THR A 209 16.67 -4.46 5.45
CA THR A 209 17.72 -3.44 5.50
C THR A 209 18.64 -3.63 6.71
N ILE A 210 18.08 -3.94 7.89
CA ILE A 210 18.83 -4.18 9.12
C ILE A 210 19.75 -5.40 8.97
N ILE A 211 19.27 -6.50 8.39
CA ILE A 211 20.08 -7.71 8.17
C ILE A 211 21.29 -7.40 7.27
N ILE A 212 21.09 -6.69 6.16
CA ILE A 212 22.17 -6.30 5.25
C ILE A 212 23.15 -5.36 5.97
N PHE A 213 22.65 -4.38 6.72
CA PHE A 213 23.47 -3.38 7.40
C PHE A 213 24.28 -3.95 8.56
N ASP A 214 23.73 -4.90 9.30
CA ASP A 214 24.46 -5.61 10.34
C ASP A 214 25.63 -6.41 9.74
N ARG A 215 25.39 -7.08 8.59
CA ARG A 215 26.45 -7.80 7.89
C ARG A 215 27.53 -6.89 7.32
N ILE A 216 27.14 -5.72 6.78
CA ILE A 216 28.09 -4.69 6.33
C ILE A 216 28.95 -4.22 7.51
N ARG A 217 28.34 -3.98 8.67
CA ARG A 217 29.05 -3.55 9.87
C ARG A 217 30.03 -4.61 10.35
N GLU A 218 29.63 -5.88 10.36
CA GLU A 218 30.48 -7.01 10.74
C GLU A 218 31.67 -7.16 9.77
N ASN A 219 31.41 -7.22 8.47
CA ASN A 219 32.46 -7.33 7.46
C ASN A 219 33.38 -6.10 7.43
N SER A 220 32.86 -4.90 7.73
CA SER A 220 33.68 -3.69 7.84
C SER A 220 34.68 -3.73 9.00
N ARG A 221 34.42 -4.53 10.04
CA ARG A 221 35.38 -4.77 11.13
C ARG A 221 36.40 -5.86 10.78
N ASN A 222 35.99 -6.85 10.00
CA ASN A 222 36.82 -8.01 9.66
C ASN A 222 37.67 -7.82 8.40
N MET A 223 37.28 -6.91 7.49
CA MET A 223 37.89 -6.69 6.18
C MET A 223 38.49 -5.29 6.06
N THR A 224 39.35 -4.90 7.01
CA THR A 224 39.85 -3.51 7.18
C THR A 224 40.62 -2.95 5.97
N ASP A 225 41.33 -3.80 5.23
CA ASP A 225 42.17 -3.38 4.10
C ASP A 225 41.45 -3.44 2.75
N THR A 226 40.14 -3.67 2.76
CA THR A 226 39.34 -3.77 1.53
C THR A 226 38.54 -2.51 1.27
N LEU A 227 38.38 -2.16 -0.01
CA LEU A 227 37.53 -1.05 -0.42
C LEU A 227 36.10 -1.27 0.10
N PHE A 228 35.51 -0.23 0.70
CA PHE A 228 34.15 -0.30 1.27
C PHE A 228 33.10 -0.80 0.26
N LEU A 229 33.27 -0.47 -1.03
CA LEU A 229 32.43 -1.00 -2.12
C LEU A 229 32.47 -2.53 -2.22
N ASN A 230 33.64 -3.15 -2.02
CA ASN A 230 33.78 -4.60 -2.02
C ASN A 230 33.14 -5.22 -0.77
N ILE A 231 33.27 -4.56 0.39
CA ILE A 231 32.62 -4.96 1.65
C ILE A 231 31.10 -4.99 1.46
N LEU A 232 30.52 -3.96 0.84
CA LEU A 232 29.08 -3.92 0.54
C LEU A 232 28.66 -5.09 -0.36
N ASN A 233 29.33 -5.30 -1.50
CA ASN A 233 29.00 -6.39 -2.43
C ASN A 233 29.12 -7.78 -1.79
N VAL A 234 30.14 -8.02 -0.96
CA VAL A 234 30.31 -9.28 -0.22
C VAL A 234 29.18 -9.47 0.79
N SER A 235 28.84 -8.41 1.53
CA SER A 235 27.79 -8.46 2.55
C SER A 235 26.43 -8.76 1.93
N ILE A 236 26.08 -8.06 0.85
CA ILE A 236 24.84 -8.32 0.09
C ILE A 236 24.79 -9.77 -0.39
N LYS A 237 25.89 -10.29 -0.98
CA LYS A 237 25.93 -11.68 -1.44
C LYS A 237 25.69 -12.69 -0.30
N GLN A 238 26.24 -12.44 0.88
CA GLN A 238 26.09 -13.31 2.05
C GLN A 238 24.67 -13.30 2.61
N THR A 239 23.97 -12.16 2.55
CA THR A 239 22.60 -12.04 3.09
C THR A 239 21.52 -12.35 2.07
N LEU A 240 21.84 -12.35 0.77
CA LEU A 240 20.88 -12.47 -0.33
C LEU A 240 19.95 -13.68 -0.19
N SER A 241 20.49 -14.86 0.12
CA SER A 241 19.66 -16.07 0.26
C SER A 241 18.63 -15.94 1.38
N ARG A 242 19.01 -15.32 2.50
CA ARG A 242 18.11 -15.12 3.64
C ARG A 242 17.01 -14.13 3.25
N THR A 243 17.38 -12.98 2.71
CA THR A 243 16.47 -11.91 2.27
C THR A 243 15.45 -12.41 1.24
N ILE A 244 15.89 -13.18 0.25
CA ILE A 244 14.99 -13.75 -0.77
C ILE A 244 14.05 -14.78 -0.15
N LEU A 245 14.54 -15.67 0.72
CA LEU A 245 13.70 -16.70 1.34
C LEU A 245 12.66 -16.10 2.29
N THR A 246 13.02 -15.11 3.11
CA THR A 246 12.07 -14.42 3.98
C THR A 246 11.02 -13.67 3.16
N SER A 247 11.44 -12.95 2.12
CA SER A 247 10.56 -12.25 1.18
C SER A 247 9.60 -13.18 0.47
N MET A 248 10.10 -14.29 -0.08
CA MET A 248 9.27 -15.21 -0.83
C MET A 248 8.28 -15.97 0.06
N THR A 249 8.71 -16.40 1.25
CA THR A 249 7.79 -17.09 2.18
C THR A 249 6.69 -16.16 2.66
N THR A 250 6.99 -14.89 2.98
CA THR A 250 5.96 -13.88 3.27
C THR A 250 5.05 -13.65 2.07
N PHE A 251 5.61 -13.49 0.87
CA PHE A 251 4.83 -13.26 -0.34
C PHE A 251 3.84 -14.41 -0.61
N VAL A 252 4.25 -15.67 -0.48
CA VAL A 252 3.36 -16.83 -0.67
C VAL A 252 2.23 -16.87 0.37
N ALA A 253 2.54 -16.56 1.63
CA ALA A 253 1.52 -16.50 2.68
C ALA A 253 0.47 -15.40 2.40
N VAL A 254 0.92 -14.21 2.01
CA VAL A 254 0.04 -13.08 1.70
C VAL A 254 -0.71 -13.29 0.38
N LEU A 255 -0.09 -13.95 -0.60
CA LEU A 255 -0.75 -14.35 -1.84
C LEU A 255 -1.94 -15.27 -1.57
N SER A 256 -1.83 -16.17 -0.59
CA SER A 256 -2.96 -17.01 -0.19
C SER A 256 -4.11 -16.15 0.35
N ILE A 257 -3.81 -15.15 1.19
CA ILE A 257 -4.81 -14.18 1.65
C ILE A 257 -5.44 -13.44 0.45
N TYR A 258 -4.64 -12.97 -0.50
CA TYR A 258 -5.14 -12.27 -1.68
C TYR A 258 -6.07 -13.10 -2.56
N VAL A 259 -5.77 -14.39 -2.74
CA VAL A 259 -6.58 -15.30 -3.58
C VAL A 259 -7.89 -15.69 -2.89
N PHE A 260 -7.87 -15.90 -1.57
CA PHE A 260 -9.02 -16.44 -0.83
C PHE A 260 -9.88 -15.39 -0.10
N THR A 261 -9.48 -14.13 -0.08
CA THR A 261 -10.24 -13.05 0.60
C THR A 261 -10.74 -11.99 -0.38
N GLU A 262 -11.65 -11.15 0.11
CA GLU A 262 -12.27 -10.06 -0.65
C GLU A 262 -12.37 -8.75 0.15
N GLY A 263 -12.81 -7.70 -0.54
CA GLY A 263 -12.96 -6.36 0.01
C GLY A 263 -11.64 -5.84 0.58
N ALA A 264 -11.73 -5.20 1.76
CA ALA A 264 -10.60 -4.50 2.36
C ALA A 264 -9.40 -5.42 2.71
N ILE A 265 -9.62 -6.71 2.98
CA ILE A 265 -8.54 -7.66 3.29
C ILE A 265 -7.77 -8.03 2.01
N LYS A 266 -8.48 -8.17 0.88
CA LYS A 266 -7.86 -8.40 -0.42
C LYS A 266 -7.00 -7.21 -0.82
N ASP A 267 -7.51 -5.99 -0.66
CA ASP A 267 -6.75 -4.77 -0.96
C ASP A 267 -5.53 -4.62 -0.04
N PHE A 268 -5.69 -4.90 1.26
CA PHE A 268 -4.58 -4.98 2.20
C PHE A 268 -3.50 -5.95 1.69
N SER A 269 -3.87 -7.17 1.33
CA SER A 269 -2.92 -8.20 0.91
C SER A 269 -2.21 -7.86 -0.40
N LEU A 270 -2.92 -7.26 -1.37
CA LEU A 270 -2.34 -6.78 -2.62
C LEU A 270 -1.27 -5.73 -2.37
N ILE A 271 -1.60 -4.72 -1.54
CA ILE A 271 -0.68 -3.64 -1.21
C ILE A 271 0.51 -4.15 -0.41
N PHE A 272 0.28 -5.07 0.52
CA PHE A 272 1.36 -5.69 1.28
C PHE A 272 2.29 -6.52 0.38
N MET A 273 1.76 -7.27 -0.59
CA MET A 273 2.56 -7.99 -1.58
C MET A 273 3.46 -7.06 -2.39
N VAL A 274 2.92 -5.94 -2.89
CA VAL A 274 3.70 -4.93 -3.61
C VAL A 274 4.81 -4.38 -2.70
N GLY A 275 4.48 -4.05 -1.46
CA GLY A 275 5.44 -3.57 -0.47
C GLY A 275 6.55 -4.56 -0.13
N VAL A 276 6.23 -5.86 -0.03
CA VAL A 276 7.23 -6.92 0.18
C VAL A 276 8.21 -6.92 -0.99
N VAL A 277 7.72 -7.00 -2.23
CA VAL A 277 8.57 -7.01 -3.44
C VAL A 277 9.46 -5.77 -3.49
N VAL A 278 8.87 -4.60 -3.22
CA VAL A 278 9.59 -3.32 -3.26
C VAL A 278 10.66 -3.25 -2.16
N GLY A 279 10.33 -3.62 -0.93
CA GLY A 279 11.26 -3.66 0.20
C GLY A 279 12.43 -4.62 -0.02
N THR A 280 12.17 -5.78 -0.63
CA THR A 280 13.23 -6.76 -0.93
C THR A 280 14.28 -6.17 -1.86
N TYR A 281 13.88 -5.53 -2.97
CA TYR A 281 14.85 -4.96 -3.89
C TYR A 281 15.45 -3.65 -3.39
N SER A 282 14.68 -2.83 -2.67
CA SER A 282 15.15 -1.52 -2.17
C SER A 282 16.26 -1.68 -1.13
N SER A 283 16.14 -2.65 -0.23
CA SER A 283 17.17 -2.95 0.77
C SER A 283 18.53 -3.30 0.12
N ILE A 284 18.49 -3.95 -1.04
CA ILE A 284 19.69 -4.34 -1.81
C ILE A 284 20.21 -3.19 -2.70
N PHE A 285 19.33 -2.62 -3.53
CA PHE A 285 19.72 -1.74 -4.64
C PHE A 285 19.53 -0.24 -4.36
N ILE A 286 18.91 0.14 -3.24
CA ILE A 286 18.67 1.54 -2.85
C ILE A 286 19.41 1.86 -1.54
N ALA A 287 19.18 1.08 -0.48
CA ALA A 287 19.79 1.35 0.82
C ALA A 287 21.33 1.26 0.77
N SER A 288 21.88 0.24 0.11
CA SER A 288 23.34 0.03 0.06
C SER A 288 24.10 1.11 -0.74
N PRO A 289 23.64 1.57 -1.93
CA PRO A 289 24.26 2.72 -2.61
C PRO A 289 24.12 4.05 -1.87
N ILE A 290 23.02 4.29 -1.18
CA ILE A 290 22.86 5.49 -0.35
C ILE A 290 23.88 5.46 0.79
N LEU A 291 24.05 4.31 1.45
CA LEU A 291 25.06 4.13 2.49
C LEU A 291 26.49 4.37 1.95
N LEU A 292 26.82 3.86 0.77
CA LEU A 292 28.11 4.13 0.11
C LEU A 292 28.33 5.64 -0.09
N SER A 293 27.29 6.36 -0.50
CA SER A 293 27.35 7.80 -0.75
C SER A 293 27.52 8.59 0.55
N CYS A 294 26.83 8.20 1.62
CA CYS A 294 27.02 8.76 2.95
C CYS A 294 28.44 8.51 3.49
N TYR A 295 28.99 7.31 3.27
CA TYR A 295 30.34 6.98 3.73
C TYR A 295 31.42 7.81 3.05
N LYS A 296 31.30 8.08 1.74
CA LYS A 296 32.25 8.93 0.98
C LYS A 296 32.27 10.40 1.41
N LYS A 297 31.20 10.92 2.02
CA LYS A 297 31.12 12.33 2.48
C LYS A 297 31.71 12.56 3.88
N ILE A 298 31.93 11.49 4.65
CA ILE A 298 32.35 11.57 6.07
C ILE A 298 33.88 11.35 6.21
N LYS A 299 34.57 11.00 5.13
CA LYS A 299 36.02 10.78 5.07
C LYS A 299 36.65 11.76 4.09
#